data_AF-A0AAE3IRP4-F1
#
_entry.id   AF-A0AAE3IRP4-F1
#
_cell.length_a   1.000
_cell.length_b   1.000
_cell.length_c   1.000
_cell.angle_alpha   90.00
_cell.angle_beta   90.00
_cell.angle_gamma   90.00
#
_symmetry.space_group_name_H-M   'P 1'
#
loop_
_entity.id
_entity.type
_entity.pdbx_description
1 polymer ?
#
loop_
_entity_poly.entity_id
_entity_poly.type
_entity_poly.pdbx_seq_one_letter_code
_entity_poly.pdbx_strand_id
1 'polypeptide(L)' 'MTKEEIQRKIEELKSDYVRLQADLEKLTFVGGNGAQTEKVLESMEIELRELRRMLEA' A
#
# COMPACT_ATOMS: atom_id res chain seq x y z
N MET A 1 -2.04 -19.51 1.35
CA MET A 1 -3.22 -18.61 1.23
C MET A 1 -4.08 -19.13 0.09
N THR A 2 -5.39 -19.05 0.23
CA THR A 2 -6.34 -19.28 -0.87
C THR A 2 -6.42 -18.05 -1.77
N LYS A 3 -6.96 -18.19 -2.98
CA LYS A 3 -7.18 -17.05 -3.89
C LYS A 3 -8.06 -15.97 -3.25
N GLU A 4 -9.07 -16.37 -2.49
CA GLU A 4 -9.97 -15.46 -1.77
C GLU A 4 -9.24 -14.68 -0.66
N GLU A 5 -8.35 -15.34 0.09
CA GLU A 5 -7.53 -14.68 1.12
C GLU A 5 -6.54 -13.68 0.50
N ILE A 6 -5.92 -14.04 -0.63
CA ILE A 6 -5.01 -13.14 -1.37
C ILE A 6 -5.78 -11.91 -1.86
N GLN A 7 -6.96 -12.11 -2.43
CA GLN A 7 -7.78 -11.02 -2.95
C GLN A 7 -8.25 -10.09 -1.84
N ARG A 8 -8.66 -10.63 -0.68
CA ARG A 8 -8.98 -9.83 0.51
C ARG A 8 -7.80 -9.01 0.99
N LYS A 9 -6.61 -9.62 1.11
CA LYS A 9 -5.39 -8.90 1.49
C LYS A 9 -5.05 -7.78 0.51
N ILE A 10 -5.20 -8.01 -0.80
CA ILE A 10 -4.99 -6.98 -1.82
C ILE A 10 -5.95 -5.80 -1.62
N GLU A 11 -7.22 -6.07 -1.31
CA GLU A 11 -8.22 -5.02 -1.07
C GLU A 11 -7.91 -4.22 0.20
N GLU A 12 -7.58 -4.89 1.29
CA GLU A 12 -7.16 -4.26 2.55
C GLU A 12 -5.92 -3.38 2.34
N LEU A 13 -4.89 -3.94 1.71
CA LEU A 13 -3.63 -3.23 1.47
C LEU A 13 -3.80 -2.02 0.54
N LYS A 14 -4.70 -2.10 -0.46
CA LYS A 14 -5.06 -0.94 -1.30
C LYS A 14 -5.79 0.14 -0.51
N SER A 15 -6.73 -0.24 0.37
CA SER A 15 -7.46 0.71 1.21
C SER A 15 -6.49 1.48 2.10
N ASP A 16 -5.54 0.77 2.72
CA ASP A 16 -4.52 1.40 3.57
C ASP A 16 -3.55 2.26 2.76
N TYR A 17 -3.17 1.83 1.55
CA TYR A 17 -2.30 2.60 0.66
C TYR A 17 -2.92 3.96 0.32
N VAL A 18 -4.20 3.98 -0.07
CA VAL A 18 -4.91 5.22 -0.41
C VAL A 18 -4.99 6.17 0.78
N ARG A 19 -5.26 5.64 1.98
CA ARG A 19 -5.28 6.46 3.20
C ARG A 19 -3.91 7.06 3.49
N LEU A 20 -2.87 6.24 3.45
CA LEU A 20 -1.51 6.66 3.76
C LEU A 20 -0.97 7.67 2.75
N GLN A 21 -1.35 7.54 1.47
CA GLN A 21 -1.06 8.50 0.43
C GLN A 21 -1.74 9.85 0.70
N ALA A 22 -3.03 9.85 1.09
CA ALA A 22 -3.73 11.08 1.45
C ALA A 22 -3.10 11.76 2.69
N ASP A 23 -2.65 10.98 3.67
CA ASP A 23 -1.94 11.49 4.84
C ASP A 23 -0.57 12.07 4.46
N LEU A 24 0.15 11.45 3.50
CA LEU A 24 1.40 11.98 2.96
C LEU A 24 1.20 13.31 2.23
N GLU A 25 0.17 13.40 1.38
CA GLU A 25 -0.17 14.66 0.67
C GLU A 25 -0.46 15.78 1.68
N LYS A 26 -1.23 15.48 2.72
CA LYS A 26 -1.50 16.44 3.80
C LYS A 26 -0.24 16.82 4.57
N LEU A 27 0.62 15.84 4.89
CA LEU A 27 1.86 16.06 5.62
C LEU A 27 2.83 16.94 4.84
N THR A 28 2.99 16.68 3.55
CA THR A 28 3.86 17.48 2.67
C THR A 28 3.29 18.88 2.44
N PHE A 29 1.96 19.02 2.34
CA PHE A 29 1.30 20.33 2.22
C PHE A 29 1.58 21.26 3.42
N VAL A 30 1.65 20.73 4.64
CA VAL A 30 1.98 21.52 5.84
C VAL A 30 3.49 21.70 6.05
N GLY A 31 4.33 21.28 5.09
CA GLY A 31 5.79 21.39 5.16
C GLY A 31 6.46 20.31 6.02
N GLY A 32 5.75 19.22 6.34
CA GLY A 32 6.29 18.08 7.08
C GLY A 32 7.16 17.17 6.21
N ASN A 33 8.01 16.36 6.86
CA ASN A 33 8.88 15.40 6.18
C ASN A 33 8.13 14.07 5.93
N GLY A 34 7.84 13.78 4.66
CA GLY A 34 7.14 12.58 4.21
C GLY A 34 8.01 11.36 3.91
N ALA A 35 9.34 11.43 4.02
CA ALA A 35 10.24 10.40 3.50
C ALA A 35 10.05 9.01 4.15
N GLN A 36 9.61 8.96 5.41
CA GLN A 36 9.25 7.68 6.06
C GLN A 36 7.98 7.09 5.45
N THR A 37 6.94 7.91 5.28
CA THR A 37 5.67 7.49 4.70
C THR A 37 5.83 7.03 3.25
N GLU A 38 6.67 7.70 2.46
CA GLU A 38 7.01 7.28 1.09
C GLU A 38 7.64 5.88 1.06
N LYS A 39 8.57 5.57 1.97
CA LYS A 39 9.17 4.22 2.06
C LYS A 39 8.16 3.14 2.43
N VAL A 40 7.18 3.49 3.28
CA VAL A 40 6.09 2.56 3.62
C VAL A 40 5.22 2.31 2.38
N LEU A 41 4.85 3.36 1.65
CA LEU A 41 4.10 3.23 0.39
C LEU A 41 4.85 2.37 -0.64
N GLU A 42 6.17 2.55 -0.79
CA GLU A 42 7.00 1.72 -1.68
C GLU A 42 6.99 0.24 -1.25
N SER A 43 7.07 -0.02 0.05
CA SER A 43 7.01 -1.38 0.60
C SER A 43 5.64 -2.03 0.32
N MET A 44 4.56 -1.26 0.45
CA MET A 44 3.20 -1.72 0.14
C MET A 44 3.04 -2.04 -1.36
N GLU A 45 3.67 -1.28 -2.26
CA GLU A 45 3.64 -1.59 -3.70
C GLU A 45 4.35 -2.90 -4.04
N ILE A 46 5.47 -3.18 -3.37
CA ILE A 46 6.19 -4.44 -3.50
C ILE A 46 5.29 -5.59 -3.04
N GLU A 47 4.66 -5.47 -1.87
CA GLU A 47 3.74 -6.49 -1.35
C GLU A 47 2.52 -6.70 -2.26
N LEU A 48 1.92 -5.62 -2.78
CA LEU A 48 0.82 -5.72 -3.75
C LEU A 48 1.24 -6.49 -5.01
N ARG A 49 2.46 -6.27 -5.50
CA ARG A 49 2.99 -6.97 -6.68
C ARG A 49 3.19 -8.45 -6.41
N GLU A 50 3.72 -8.80 -5.25
CA GLU A 50 3.90 -10.18 -4.78
C GLU A 50 2.54 -10.90 -4.67
N LEU A 51 1.56 -10.28 -4.01
CA LEU A 51 0.22 -10.85 -3.85
C LEU A 51 -0.48 -11.06 -5.20
N ARG A 52 -0.34 -10.12 -6.14
CA ARG A 52 -0.89 -10.27 -7.50
C ARG A 52 -0.25 -11.43 -8.25
N ARG A 53 1.07 -11.59 -8.16
CA ARG A 53 1.76 -12.75 -8.75
C ARG A 53 1.26 -14.06 -8.17
N MET A 54 1.03 -14.12 -6.86
CA MET A 54 0.46 -15.31 -6.21
C MET A 54 -0.99 -15.61 -6.63
N LEU A 55 -1.76 -14.59 -7.02
CA LEU A 55 -3.14 -14.76 -7.50
C LEU A 55 -3.20 -15.30 -8.94
N GLU A 56 -2.23 -14.90 -9.76
CA GLU A 56 -2.08 -15.33 -11.15
C GLU A 56 -1.39 -16.69 -11.32
N ALA A 57 -0.63 -17.13 -10.30
CA ALA A 57 -0.02 -18.46 -10.21
C ALA A 57 -1.05 -19.57 -9.93
#